data_AF-A0A2N1TIC8-F1
#
_entry.id   AF-A0A2N1TIC8-F1
#
_cell.length_a   1.000
_cell.length_b   1.000
_cell.length_c   1.000
_cell.angle_alpha   90.00
_cell.angle_beta   90.00
_cell.angle_gamma   90.00
#
_symmetry.space_group_name_H-M   'P 1'
#
loop_
_entity.id
_entity.type
_entity.pdbx_description
1 polymer ?
#
loop_
_entity_poly.entity_id
_entity_poly.type
_entity_poly.pdbx_seq_one_letter_code
_entity_poly.pdbx_strand_id
1 'polypeptide(L)'
;MNFAAVLLIAFLITVTMKTYRRIYSLSMAVALLFGLTTAALLYGLNKFQADPSWSIIGQGITKNVYLHFMALWYAFDIICSAIIIRRYIKYLKLNNLPPFSRQA
;
A
#
# COMPACT_ATOMS: atom_id res chain seq x y z
N MET A 1 7.54 15.52 12.39
CA MET A 1 7.02 14.41 11.56
C MET A 1 6.39 14.99 10.31
N ASN A 2 6.76 14.50 9.13
CA ASN A 2 6.32 15.07 7.85
C ASN A 2 4.80 14.85 7.69
N PHE A 3 4.01 15.91 7.51
CA PHE A 3 2.54 15.87 7.38
C PHE A 3 2.07 14.85 6.33
N ALA A 4 2.83 14.71 5.25
CA ALA A 4 2.60 13.71 4.19
C ALA A 4 2.64 12.26 4.70
N ALA A 5 3.52 11.94 5.65
CA ALA A 5 3.61 10.58 6.22
C ALA A 5 2.39 10.25 7.09
N VAL A 6 1.85 11.25 7.81
CA VAL A 6 0.64 11.07 8.63
C VAL A 6 -0.59 10.82 7.75
N LEU A 7 -0.73 11.60 6.66
CA LEU A 7 -1.81 11.39 5.68
C LEU A 7 -1.73 10.00 5.03
N LEU A 8 -0.51 9.56 4.69
CA LEU A 8 -0.30 8.22 4.16
C LEU A 8 -0.77 7.13 5.14
N ILE A 9 -0.36 7.21 6.41
CA ILE A 9 -0.75 6.23 7.43
C ILE A 9 -2.27 6.23 7.63
N ALA A 10 -2.90 7.41 7.71
CA ALA A 10 -4.35 7.54 7.83
C ALA A 10 -5.08 6.94 6.61
N PHE A 11 -4.55 7.14 5.40
CA PHE A 11 -5.06 6.52 4.18
C PHE A 11 -4.95 5.00 4.22
N LEU A 12 -3.80 4.45 4.58
CA LEU A 12 -3.58 3.00 4.71
C LEU A 12 -4.55 2.36 5.73
N ILE A 13 -4.73 2.98 6.90
CA ILE A 13 -5.67 2.50 7.91
C ILE A 13 -7.10 2.51 7.36
N THR A 14 -7.50 3.60 6.69
CA THR A 14 -8.85 3.73 6.11
C THR A 14 -9.11 2.67 5.04
N VAL A 15 -8.15 2.47 4.13
CA VAL A 15 -8.21 1.45 3.07
C VAL A 15 -8.31 0.04 3.66
N THR A 16 -7.60 -0.24 4.75
CA THR A 16 -7.58 -1.56 5.38
C THR A 16 -8.82 -1.84 6.24
N MET A 17 -9.42 -0.79 6.83
CA MET A 17 -10.62 -0.91 7.66
C MET A 17 -11.92 -0.98 6.84
N LYS A 18 -11.91 -0.47 5.60
CA LYS A 18 -13.09 -0.44 4.73
C LYS A 18 -13.54 -1.85 4.35
N THR A 19 -14.84 -2.10 4.46
CA THR A 19 -15.46 -3.34 3.95
C THR A 19 -15.76 -3.18 2.47
N TYR A 20 -15.03 -3.90 1.63
CA TYR A 20 -15.27 -3.92 0.19
C TYR A 20 -16.47 -4.83 -0.12
N ARG A 21 -17.46 -4.32 -0.84
CA ARG A 21 -18.62 -5.10 -1.30
C ARG A 21 -18.42 -5.67 -2.71
N ARG A 22 -17.60 -4.98 -3.51
CA ARG A 22 -17.34 -5.30 -4.93
C ARG A 22 -15.88 -5.70 -5.14
N ILE A 23 -15.64 -6.72 -5.95
CA ILE A 23 -14.28 -7.20 -6.24
C ILE A 23 -13.44 -6.16 -6.97
N TYR A 24 -14.03 -5.35 -7.86
CA TYR A 24 -13.34 -4.26 -8.54
C TYR A 24 -12.80 -3.21 -7.56
N SER A 25 -13.55 -2.92 -6.49
CA SER A 25 -13.10 -1.97 -5.47
C SER A 25 -11.97 -2.55 -4.63
N LEU A 26 -11.99 -3.87 -4.39
CA LEU A 26 -10.90 -4.58 -3.71
C LEU A 26 -9.62 -4.61 -4.56
N SER A 27 -9.73 -5.02 -5.83
CA SER A 27 -8.56 -5.08 -6.72
C SER A 27 -7.98 -3.69 -6.96
N MET A 28 -8.82 -2.65 -7.08
CA MET A 28 -8.37 -1.27 -7.17
C MET A 28 -7.65 -0.81 -5.89
N ALA A 29 -8.16 -1.15 -4.70
CA ALA A 29 -7.50 -0.81 -3.45
C ALA A 29 -6.11 -1.46 -3.33
N VAL A 30 -6.01 -2.75 -3.69
CA VAL A 30 -4.72 -3.46 -3.73
C VAL A 30 -3.79 -2.84 -4.76
N ALA A 31 -4.28 -2.54 -5.98
CA ALA A 31 -3.49 -1.89 -7.02
C ALA A 31 -2.98 -0.51 -6.59
N LEU A 32 -3.79 0.28 -5.86
CA LEU A 32 -3.38 1.57 -5.33
C LEU A 32 -2.31 1.45 -4.24
N LEU A 33 -2.40 0.44 -3.36
CA LEU A 33 -1.37 0.18 -2.34
C LEU A 33 -0.01 -0.07 -3.00
N PHE A 34 0.05 -1.09 -3.86
CA PHE A 34 1.30 -1.45 -4.55
C PHE A 34 1.75 -0.35 -5.53
N GLY A 35 0.82 0.32 -6.19
CA GLY A 35 1.10 1.42 -7.11
C GLY A 35 1.76 2.61 -6.41
N LEU A 36 1.30 2.95 -5.21
CA LEU A 36 1.87 4.04 -4.43
C LEU A 36 3.28 3.69 -3.93
N THR A 37 3.48 2.47 -3.42
CA THR A 37 4.81 1.99 -3.00
C THR A 37 5.78 1.92 -4.17
N THR A 38 5.31 1.52 -5.35
CA THR A 38 6.11 1.49 -6.59
C THR A 38 6.46 2.90 -7.07
N ALA A 39 5.52 3.84 -7.03
CA ALA A 39 5.78 5.23 -7.36
C ALA A 39 6.82 5.85 -6.41
N ALA A 40 6.73 5.54 -5.10
CA ALA A 40 7.72 5.95 -4.12
C ALA A 40 9.10 5.38 -4.47
N LEU A 41 9.20 4.08 -4.78
CA LEU A 41 10.45 3.41 -5.16
C LEU A 41 11.11 4.10 -6.37
N LEU A 42 10.34 4.31 -7.44
CA LEU A 42 10.83 4.94 -8.66
C LEU A 42 11.30 6.37 -8.41
N TYR A 43 10.57 7.13 -7.61
CA TYR A 43 10.96 8.48 -7.22
C TYR A 43 12.30 8.48 -6.46
N GLY A 44 12.46 7.60 -5.47
CA GLY A 44 13.71 7.48 -4.72
C GLY A 44 14.88 7.04 -5.59
N LEU A 45 14.68 6.05 -6.47
CA LEU A 45 15.70 5.60 -7.41
C LEU A 45 16.14 6.71 -8.37
N ASN A 46 15.21 7.50 -8.89
CA ASN A 46 15.53 8.65 -9.75
C ASN A 46 16.35 9.71 -8.98
N LYS A 47 16.01 9.98 -7.72
CA LYS A 47 16.80 10.88 -6.87
C LYS A 47 18.22 10.38 -6.64
N PHE A 48 18.40 9.08 -6.42
CA PHE A 48 19.72 8.48 -6.26
C PHE A 48 20.58 8.46 -7.54
N GLN A 49 20.00 8.73 -8.72
CA GLN A 49 20.78 8.92 -9.95
C GLN A 49 21.46 10.28 -10.00
N ALA A 50 20.83 11.31 -9.43
CA ALA A 50 21.38 12.66 -9.37
C ALA A 50 22.40 12.83 -8.23
N ASP A 51 22.09 12.27 -7.05
CA ASP A 51 22.93 12.38 -5.85
C ASP A 51 23.15 11.00 -5.19
N PRO A 52 24.39 10.62 -4.79
CA PRO A 52 24.68 9.33 -4.18
C PRO A 52 24.08 9.17 -2.77
N SER A 53 23.69 10.27 -2.13
CA SER A 53 22.96 10.30 -0.87
C SER A 53 21.99 11.47 -0.87
N TRP A 54 20.78 11.27 -0.35
CA TRP A 54 19.81 12.34 -0.16
C TRP A 54 19.20 12.26 1.23
N SER A 55 18.83 13.43 1.76
CA SER A 55 18.29 13.54 3.11
C SER A 55 16.81 13.16 3.13
N ILE A 56 16.50 12.02 3.76
CA ILE A 56 15.13 11.63 4.08
C ILE A 56 14.99 11.82 5.58
N ILE A 57 14.17 12.80 6.00
CA ILE A 57 13.92 13.10 7.43
C ILE A 57 15.20 13.62 8.13
N GLY A 58 16.02 14.42 7.43
CA GLY A 58 17.18 15.09 8.03
C GLY A 58 18.42 14.19 8.21
N GLN A 59 18.32 12.90 7.92
CA GLN A 59 19.47 11.99 7.85
C GLN A 59 19.77 11.61 6.40
N GLY A 60 21.07 11.62 6.04
CA GLY A 60 21.52 11.16 4.74
C GLY A 60 21.26 9.66 4.59
N ILE A 61 20.32 9.29 3.74
CA ILE A 61 20.02 7.90 3.43
C ILE A 61 20.79 7.50 2.17
N THR A 62 21.50 6.38 2.25
CA THR A 62 22.14 5.75 1.09
C THR A 62 21.16 4.85 0.35
N LYS A 63 21.44 4.57 -0.93
CA LYS A 63 20.59 3.74 -1.78
C LYS A 63 20.27 2.37 -1.16
N ASN A 64 21.25 1.71 -0.52
CA ASN A 64 21.04 0.39 0.08
C ASN A 64 20.03 0.43 1.23
N VAL A 65 20.16 1.42 2.13
CA VAL A 65 19.23 1.59 3.24
C VAL A 65 17.82 1.87 2.72
N TYR A 66 17.70 2.74 1.72
CA TYR A 66 16.42 3.02 1.08
C TYR A 66 15.76 1.78 0.47
N LEU A 67 16.52 0.93 -0.23
CA LEU A 67 15.99 -0.31 -0.80
C LEU A 67 15.49 -1.29 0.27
N HIS A 68 16.16 -1.39 1.41
CA HIS A 68 15.66 -2.20 2.53
C HIS A 68 14.36 -1.64 3.12
N PHE A 69 14.24 -0.32 3.26
CA PHE A 69 12.98 0.32 3.66
C PHE A 69 11.85 0.04 2.68
N MET A 70 12.12 0.13 1.37
CA MET A 70 11.11 -0.18 0.36
C MET A 70 10.73 -1.66 0.35
N ALA A 71 11.69 -2.58 0.54
CA ALA A 71 11.40 -4.01 0.66
C ALA A 71 10.47 -4.31 1.86
N LEU A 72 10.74 -3.66 3.00
CA LEU A 72 9.90 -3.76 4.19
C LEU A 72 8.51 -3.16 3.95
N TRP A 73 8.41 -2.05 3.22
CA TRP A 73 7.12 -1.47 2.83
C TRP A 73 6.30 -2.43 1.95
N TYR A 74 6.91 -3.05 0.94
CA TYR A 74 6.23 -4.06 0.13
C TYR A 74 5.74 -5.26 0.96
N ALA A 75 6.50 -5.68 1.98
CA ALA A 75 6.04 -6.73 2.89
C ALA A 75 4.77 -6.29 3.66
N PHE A 76 4.71 -5.04 4.10
CA PHE A 76 3.50 -4.48 4.71
C PHE A 76 2.31 -4.40 3.74
N ASP A 77 2.53 -4.05 2.47
CA ASP A 77 1.48 -4.02 1.46
C ASP A 77 0.88 -5.41 1.21
N ILE A 78 1.71 -6.45 1.21
CA ILE A 78 1.27 -7.85 1.11
C ILE A 78 0.39 -8.22 2.30
N ILE A 79 0.81 -7.87 3.52
CA ILE A 79 0.03 -8.13 4.74
C ILE A 79 -1.31 -7.39 4.70
N CYS A 80 -1.31 -6.11 4.33
CA CYS A 80 -2.53 -5.31 4.20
C CYS A 80 -3.48 -5.90 3.15
N SER A 81 -2.94 -6.31 2.00
CA SER A 81 -3.72 -6.96 0.94
C SER A 81 -4.34 -8.28 1.41
N ALA A 82 -3.60 -9.10 2.15
CA ALA A 82 -4.14 -10.32 2.75
C ALA A 82 -5.28 -10.04 3.74
N ILE A 83 -5.17 -8.99 4.56
CA ILE A 83 -6.23 -8.56 5.50
C ILE A 83 -7.48 -8.09 4.73
N ILE A 84 -7.31 -7.28 3.69
CA ILE A 84 -8.40 -6.78 2.85
C ILE A 84 -9.13 -7.95 2.17
N ILE A 85 -8.40 -8.91 1.61
CA ILE A 85 -8.96 -10.12 0.99
C ILE A 85 -9.72 -10.96 2.02
N ARG A 86 -9.15 -11.19 3.21
CA ARG A 86 -9.83 -11.94 4.28
C ARG A 86 -11.14 -11.26 4.71
N ARG A 87 -11.15 -9.93 4.82
CA ARG A 87 -12.37 -9.16 5.14
C ARG A 87 -13.43 -9.29 4.04
N TYR A 88 -13.03 -9.26 2.77
CA TYR A 88 -13.94 -9.46 1.64
C TYR A 88 -14.54 -10.87 1.63
N ILE A 89 -13.73 -11.91 1.83
CA ILE A 89 -14.22 -13.29 1.93
C ILE A 89 -15.19 -13.45 3.11
N LYS A 90 -14.87 -12.86 4.27
CA LYS A 90 -15.77 -12.86 5.44
C LYS A 90 -17.09 -12.17 5.13
N TYR A 91 -17.07 -11.04 4.42
CA TYR A 91 -18.28 -10.35 3.97
C TYR A 91 -19.13 -11.23 3.04
N LEU A 92 -18.54 -11.90 2.06
CA LEU A 92 -19.27 -12.81 1.16
C LEU A 92 -19.92 -13.95 1.93
N LYS A 93 -19.17 -14.58 2.85
CA LYS A 93 -19.65 -15.71 3.67
C LYS A 93 -20.81 -15.31 4.58
N LEU A 94 -20.76 -14.13 5.19
CA LEU A 94 -21.85 -13.64 6.05
C LEU A 94 -23.12 -13.30 5.27
N ASN A 95 -23.02 -13.00 3.98
CA ASN A 95 -24.16 -12.64 3.14
C ASN A 95 -24.58 -13.76 2.16
N ASN A 96 -23.99 -14.96 2.26
CA ASN A 96 -24.22 -16.09 1.34
C ASN A 96 -24.09 -15.71 -0.15
N LEU A 97 -23.17 -14.79 -0.47
CA LEU A 97 -22.96 -14.32 -1.84
C LEU A 97 -21.91 -15.18 -2.55
N PRO A 98 -22.09 -15.51 -3.84
CA PRO A 98 -21.05 -16.20 -4.58
C PRO A 98 -19.81 -15.31 -4.73
N PRO A 99 -18.60 -15.91 -4.74
CA PRO A 99 -17.41 -15.20 -5.16
C PRO A 99 -17.67 -14.71 -6.60
N PHE A 100 -17.43 -13.43 -6.86
CA PHE A 100 -17.74 -12.77 -8.15
C PHE A 100 -19.21 -12.44 -8.44
N SER A 101 -20.09 -12.34 -7.43
CA SER A 101 -21.41 -11.72 -7.66
C SER A 101 -21.23 -10.30 -8.23
N ARG A 102 -21.63 -10.11 -9.49
CA ARG A 102 -21.89 -8.78 -10.06
C ARG A 102 -23.11 -8.23 -9.33
N GLN A 103 -22.91 -7.62 -8.17
CA GLN A 103 -23.97 -6.84 -7.55
C GLN A 103 -24.22 -5.61 -8.44
N ALA A 104 -25.23 -5.75 -9.31
CA ALA A 104 -25.83 -4.68 -10.10
C ALA A 104 -26.06 -3.44 -9.23
#